data_AF-A0A6M2DXK8-F1
#
_entry.id   AF-A0A6M2DXK8-F1
#
_cell.length_a   1.000
_cell.length_b   1.000
_cell.length_c   1.000
_cell.angle_alpha   90.00
_cell.angle_beta   90.00
_cell.angle_gamma   90.00
#
_symmetry.space_group_name_H-M   'P 1'
#
loop_
_entity.id
_entity.type
_entity.pdbx_description
1 polymer ?
#
loop_
_entity_poly.entity_id
_entity_poly.type
_entity_poly.pdbx_seq_one_letter_code
_entity_poly.pdbx_strand_id
1 'polypeptide(L)'
;MVGVHVSAYWRICWGFVTPVLMTVIFIYSLAVMEPLQYSKLFYPDSYYAAGWTMLAIGILQVPIWAIWVYCKNSKHSVYDTLKNIFIANEKWGPKS
;
A
#
# COMPACT_ATOMS: atom_id res chain seq x y z
N MET A 1 -20.64 -3.57 -13.50
CA MET A 1 -19.69 -3.09 -14.52
C MET A 1 -20.52 -2.44 -15.61
N VAL A 2 -20.31 -1.14 -15.88
CA VAL A 2 -20.95 -0.49 -17.04
C VAL A 2 -20.34 -1.17 -18.26
N GLY A 3 -21.14 -1.67 -19.20
CA GLY A 3 -20.70 -2.51 -20.34
C GLY A 3 -19.82 -1.80 -21.39
N VAL A 4 -19.00 -0.84 -20.96
CA VAL A 4 -18.17 0.02 -21.78
C VAL A 4 -16.70 -0.25 -21.45
N HIS A 5 -15.88 -0.42 -22.49
CA HIS A 5 -14.45 -0.63 -22.30
C HIS A 5 -13.77 0.64 -21.77
N VAL A 6 -12.97 0.47 -20.71
CA VAL A 6 -12.14 1.53 -20.14
C VAL A 6 -11.12 1.98 -21.19
N SER A 7 -11.16 3.27 -21.55
CA SER A 7 -10.27 3.88 -22.55
C SER A 7 -8.80 3.88 -22.11
N ALA A 8 -7.87 4.05 -23.06
CA ALA A 8 -6.44 4.05 -22.79
C ALA A 8 -6.00 5.13 -21.78
N TYR A 9 -6.66 6.29 -21.80
CA TYR A 9 -6.44 7.38 -20.83
C TYR A 9 -6.56 6.90 -19.38
N TRP A 10 -7.65 6.20 -19.06
CA TRP A 10 -7.91 5.71 -17.71
C TRP A 10 -6.93 4.61 -17.28
N ARG A 11 -6.51 3.74 -18.21
CA ARG A 11 -5.52 2.69 -17.92
C ARG A 11 -4.15 3.27 -17.59
N ILE A 12 -3.72 4.30 -18.33
CA ILE A 12 -2.45 5.00 -18.08
C ILE A 12 -2.52 5.77 -16.75
N CYS A 13 -3.66 6.41 -16.48
CA CYS A 13 -3.89 7.14 -15.24
C CYS A 13 -3.68 6.23 -14.01
N TRP A 14 -4.38 5.09 -13.95
CA TRP A 14 -4.29 4.19 -12.79
C TRP A 14 -3.04 3.32 -12.77
N GLY A 15 -2.52 2.92 -13.93
CA GLY A 15 -1.36 2.04 -14.03
C GLY A 15 -0.02 2.74 -13.80
N PHE A 16 0.09 4.04 -14.13
CA PHE A 16 1.38 4.73 -14.12
C PHE A 16 1.32 6.11 -13.46
N VAL A 17 0.38 6.98 -13.86
CA VAL A 17 0.36 8.37 -13.38
C VAL A 17 0.09 8.43 -11.88
N THR A 18 -0.95 7.74 -11.39
CA THR A 18 -1.30 7.76 -9.98
C THR A 18 -0.19 7.17 -9.10
N PRO A 19 0.38 5.98 -9.39
CA PRO A 19 1.50 5.45 -8.60
C PRO A 19 2.68 6.41 -8.54
N VAL A 20 3.13 6.94 -9.68
CA VAL A 20 4.28 7.86 -9.75
C VAL A 20 4.01 9.14 -8.96
N LEU A 21 2.86 9.77 -9.17
CA LEU A 21 2.49 11.00 -8.47
C LEU A 21 2.43 10.79 -6.96
N MET A 22 1.83 9.69 -6.50
CA MET A 22 1.77 9.35 -5.07
C MET A 22 3.18 9.14 -4.49
N THR A 23 4.08 8.46 -5.21
CA THR A 23 5.48 8.29 -4.78
C THR A 23 6.21 9.62 -4.69
N VAL A 24 6.05 10.50 -5.68
CA VAL A 24 6.70 11.82 -5.68
C VAL A 24 6.22 12.68 -4.51
N ILE A 25 4.91 12.77 -4.28
CA ILE A 25 4.34 13.53 -3.16
C ILE A 25 4.81 12.97 -1.82
N PHE A 26 4.87 11.65 -1.69
CA PHE A 26 5.37 11.00 -0.48
C PHE A 26 6.84 11.36 -0.21
N ILE A 27 7.72 11.20 -1.20
CA ILE A 27 9.15 11.54 -1.06
C ILE A 27 9.33 13.03 -0.75
N TYR A 28 8.59 13.91 -1.44
CA TYR A 28 8.64 15.35 -1.17
C TYR A 28 8.20 15.67 0.27
N SER A 29 7.12 15.05 0.74
CA SER A 29 6.64 15.19 2.13
C SER A 29 7.70 14.74 3.13
N LEU A 30 8.45 13.67 2.84
CA LEU A 30 9.56 13.23 3.68
C LEU A 30 10.73 14.21 3.68
N ALA A 31 11.05 14.80 2.52
CA ALA A 31 12.18 15.71 2.37
C ALA A 31 11.96 17.07 3.05
N VAL A 32 10.72 17.57 3.05
CA VAL A 32 10.33 18.86 3.64
C VAL A 32 9.77 18.71 5.06
N MET A 33 9.78 17.50 5.63
CA MET A 33 9.37 17.27 7.01
C MET A 33 10.34 18.00 7.96
N GLU A 34 9.93 19.17 8.42
CA GLU A 34 10.61 19.91 9.48
C GLU A 34 10.12 19.45 10.86
N PRO A 35 11.00 19.44 11.88
CA PRO A 35 10.56 19.17 13.24
C PRO A 35 9.51 20.22 13.64
N LEU A 36 8.29 19.75 13.92
CA LEU A 36 7.20 20.59 14.41
C LEU A 36 7.72 21.40 15.61
N GLN A 37 7.64 22.72 15.50
CA GLN A 37 7.91 23.65 16.61
C GLN A 37 6.58 24.26 17.03
N TYR A 38 6.20 24.06 18.28
CA TYR A 38 5.04 24.75 18.85
C TYR A 38 5.53 25.74 19.90
N SER A 39 5.20 27.02 19.71
CA SER A 39 5.59 28.09 20.64
C SER A 39 7.10 28.17 20.93
N LYS A 40 7.95 27.99 19.90
CA LYS A 40 9.44 28.01 19.97
C LYS A 40 10.05 26.91 20.86
N LEU A 41 9.27 25.93 21.28
CA LEU A 41 9.74 24.73 21.97
C LEU A 41 9.70 23.56 20.98
N PHE A 42 10.77 22.79 20.96
CA PHE A 42 10.84 21.56 20.17
C PHE A 42 9.92 20.51 20.81
N TYR A 43 9.14 19.80 19.99
CA TYR A 43 8.45 18.61 20.48
C TYR A 43 9.49 17.57 20.94
N PRO A 44 9.26 16.91 22.09
CA PRO A 44 10.15 15.84 22.52
C PRO A 44 10.06 14.64 21.56
N ASP A 45 11.17 13.90 21.47
CA ASP A 45 11.36 12.78 20.54
C ASP A 45 10.27 11.70 20.64
N SER A 46 9.61 11.59 21.80
CA SER A 46 8.49 10.69 22.06
C SER A 46 7.34 10.85 21.06
N TYR A 47 7.04 12.07 20.60
CA TYR A 47 5.96 12.31 19.64
C TYR A 47 6.33 11.88 18.23
N TYR A 48 7.59 12.06 17.83
CA TYR A 48 8.09 11.54 16.56
C TYR A 48 8.08 10.01 16.57
N ALA A 49 8.52 9.38 17.67
CA ALA A 49 8.43 7.94 17.84
C ALA A 49 6.98 7.42 17.73
N ALA A 50 6.01 8.13 18.33
CA ALA A 50 4.59 7.81 18.17
C ALA A 50 4.11 7.91 16.71
N GLY A 51 4.48 8.97 15.98
CA GLY A 51 4.15 9.12 14.56
C GLY A 51 4.73 7.99 13.69
N TRP A 52 6.02 7.67 13.89
CA TRP A 52 6.68 6.60 13.13
C TRP A 52 6.14 5.21 13.46
N THR A 53 5.77 4.95 14.72
CA THR A 53 5.12 3.68 15.10
C THR A 53 3.73 3.55 14.49
N MET A 54 2.92 4.61 14.44
CA MET A 54 1.63 4.59 13.74
C MET A 54 1.78 4.30 12.23
N LEU A 55 2.76 4.95 11.58
CA LEU A 55 3.09 4.70 10.18
C LEU A 55 3.53 3.23 9.98
N ALA A 56 4.41 2.72 10.84
CA ALA A 56 4.89 1.36 10.78
C ALA A 56 3.76 0.34 10.92
N ILE A 57 2.83 0.55 11.87
CA ILE A 57 1.66 -0.32 12.05
C ILE A 57 0.82 -0.36 10.76
N GLY A 58 0.55 0.80 10.15
CA GLY A 58 -0.21 0.88 8.90
C GLY A 58 0.45 0.13 7.74
N ILE A 59 1.77 0.32 7.55
CA ILE A 59 2.51 -0.34 6.47
C ILE A 59 2.65 -1.84 6.74
N LEU A 60 2.91 -2.26 7.98
CA LEU A 60 3.12 -3.66 8.36
C LEU A 60 1.88 -4.54 8.20
N GLN A 61 0.67 -3.97 8.23
CA GLN A 61 -0.54 -4.74 7.96
C GLN A 61 -0.46 -5.47 6.61
N VAL A 62 -0.02 -4.80 5.53
CA VAL A 62 0.03 -5.39 4.18
C VAL A 62 0.90 -6.65 4.13
N PRO A 63 2.19 -6.65 4.53
CA PRO A 63 3.01 -7.85 4.53
C PRO A 63 2.54 -8.89 5.55
N ILE A 64 1.99 -8.50 6.71
CA ILE A 64 1.44 -9.45 7.68
C ILE A 64 0.32 -10.28 7.04
N TRP A 65 -0.64 -9.63 6.37
CA TRP A 65 -1.72 -10.34 5.68
C TRP A 65 -1.21 -11.16 4.50
N ALA A 66 -0.25 -10.64 3.73
CA ALA A 66 0.36 -11.38 2.63
C ALA A 66 1.04 -12.68 3.10
N ILE A 67 1.82 -12.61 4.20
CA ILE A 67 2.48 -13.77 4.81
C ILE A 67 1.43 -14.73 5.38
N TRP A 68 0.40 -14.22 6.06
CA TRP A 68 -0.66 -15.07 6.61
C TRP A 68 -1.40 -15.85 5.52
N VAL A 69 -1.75 -15.18 4.41
CA VAL A 69 -2.37 -15.83 3.24
C VAL A 69 -1.40 -16.85 2.61
N TYR A 70 -0.12 -16.52 2.53
CA TYR A 70 0.91 -17.45 2.05
C TYR A 70 0.95 -18.72 2.92
N CYS A 71 1.18 -18.59 4.22
CA CYS A 71 1.25 -19.71 5.15
C CYS A 71 -0.01 -20.57 5.15
N LYS A 72 -1.19 -19.97 4.98
CA LYS A 72 -2.46 -20.71 4.90
C LYS A 72 -2.59 -21.55 3.62
N ASN A 73 -1.98 -21.10 2.51
CA ASN A 73 -2.05 -21.74 1.20
C ASN A 73 -0.81 -22.58 0.83
N SER A 74 0.20 -22.67 1.71
CA SER A 74 1.46 -23.43 1.53
C SER A 74 1.30 -24.96 1.53
N LYS A 75 0.31 -25.48 0.80
CA LYS A 75 0.10 -26.92 0.60
C LYS A 75 0.85 -27.48 -0.60
N HIS A 76 1.36 -26.60 -1.47
CA HIS A 76 2.06 -26.93 -2.72
C HIS A 76 3.48 -26.35 -2.74
N SER A 77 4.21 -26.57 -3.84
CA SER A 77 5.51 -25.95 -4.10
C SER A 77 5.48 -24.43 -3.87
N VAL A 78 6.60 -23.85 -3.44
CA VAL A 78 6.75 -22.41 -3.13
C VAL A 78 6.34 -21.55 -4.32
N TYR A 79 6.74 -21.94 -5.54
CA TYR A 79 6.41 -21.21 -6.76
C TYR A 79 4.90 -21.23 -7.07
N ASP A 80 4.27 -22.39 -6.96
CA ASP A 80 2.84 -22.55 -7.23
C ASP A 80 2.00 -21.79 -6.21
N THR A 81 2.43 -21.79 -4.94
CA THR A 81 1.76 -21.04 -3.87
C THR A 81 1.84 -19.53 -4.13
N LEU A 82 3.02 -19.00 -4.47
CA LEU A 82 3.17 -17.58 -4.81
C LEU A 82 2.31 -17.21 -6.02
N LYS A 83 2.37 -18.00 -7.10
CA LYS A 83 1.57 -17.76 -8.30
C LYS A 83 0.07 -17.72 -8.00
N ASN A 84 -0.42 -18.65 -7.17
CA ASN A 84 -1.83 -18.72 -6.81
C ASN A 84 -2.31 -17.53 -5.97
N ILE A 85 -1.44 -16.93 -5.15
CA ILE A 85 -1.81 -15.78 -4.28
C ILE A 85 -1.97 -14.49 -5.08
N PHE A 86 -1.24 -14.33 -6.19
CA PHE A 86 -1.37 -13.17 -7.07
C PHE A 86 -2.53 -13.29 -8.07
N ILE A 87 -3.19 -14.44 -8.14
CA ILE A 87 -4.38 -14.65 -8.99
C ILE A 87 -5.63 -14.30 -8.17
N ALA A 88 -6.58 -13.61 -8.80
CA ALA A 88 -7.85 -13.29 -8.17
C ALA A 88 -8.64 -14.57 -7.82
N ASN A 89 -9.28 -14.59 -6.66
CA ASN A 89 -10.15 -15.69 -6.25
C ASN A 89 -11.40 -15.76 -7.15
N GLU A 90 -11.95 -16.95 -7.43
CA GLU A 90 -13.18 -17.13 -8.21
C GLU A 90 -14.39 -16.36 -7.65
N LYS A 91 -14.42 -16.12 -6.33
CA LYS A 91 -15.47 -15.32 -5.69
C LYS A 91 -15.28 -13.81 -5.86
N TRP A 92 -14.15 -13.38 -6.42
CA TRP A 92 -13.81 -11.98 -6.58
C TRP A 92 -14.24 -11.49 -7.97
N GLY A 93 -15.15 -10.52 -7.98
CA GLY A 93 -15.73 -9.96 -9.19
C GLY A 93 -17.23 -9.71 -9.02
N PRO A 94 -17.86 -8.93 -9.92
CA PRO A 94 -19.31 -8.80 -9.92
C PRO A 94 -19.93 -10.18 -10.15
N LYS A 95 -20.79 -10.61 -9.23
CA LYS A 95 -21.62 -11.79 -9.43
C LYS A 95 -22.57 -11.48 -10.59
N SER A 96 -22.43 -12.22 -11.69
CA SER A 96 -23.47 -12.29 -12.74
C SER A 96 -24.71 -12.96 -12.18
#